data_AF-A0A2W4L6B5-F1
#
_entry.id   AF-A0A2W4L6B5-F1
#
_cell.length_a   1.000
_cell.length_b   1.000
_cell.length_c   1.000
_cell.angle_alpha   90.00
_cell.angle_beta   90.00
_cell.angle_gamma   90.00
#
_symmetry.space_group_name_H-M   'P 1'
#
loop_
_entity.id
_entity.type
_entity.pdbx_description
1 polymer ?
#
loop_
_entity_poly.entity_id
_entity_poly.type
_entity_poly.pdbx_seq_one_letter_code
_entity_poly.pdbx_strand_id
1 'polypeptide(L)'
;MIDIDKTLLGGRGRNDKLIDRARLRALRDAVRDVVGDSFDEQRFAEIYRAIDQPRFHPLTADNQDYVGYLCIIVAGSVLRLEHLEELLARPQPPGPERLLAEVAEACEAVGWPSAGVRVFHERFAAQAAAGDPTPFKAFRRREFAETAALMGRLGEGAAAEVALAEELVLTGEVWAVAERWRAAGALLFGLSDKPDEAAVPTEQDAVRGALPIHRIRTRIVGE
;
A
#
# COMPACT_ATOMS: atom_id res chain seq x y z
N MET A 1 -6.07 17.40 -16.98
CA MET A 1 -5.38 16.55 -15.99
C MET A 1 -6.18 15.26 -15.86
N ILE A 2 -5.50 14.12 -15.81
CA ILE A 2 -6.11 12.79 -15.73
C ILE A 2 -5.54 12.12 -14.48
N ASP A 3 -6.43 11.63 -13.61
CA ASP A 3 -6.03 10.79 -12.49
C ASP A 3 -5.57 9.42 -13.01
N ILE A 4 -4.41 8.96 -12.55
CA ILE A 4 -3.82 7.69 -13.01
C ILE A 4 -4.43 6.53 -12.23
N ASP A 5 -4.39 6.57 -10.91
CA ASP A 5 -4.71 5.42 -10.07
C ASP A 5 -6.21 5.21 -9.94
N LYS A 6 -6.69 3.99 -10.23
CA LYS A 6 -8.12 3.64 -10.17
C LYS A 6 -9.03 4.46 -11.08
N THR A 7 -8.46 5.29 -11.96
CA THR A 7 -9.18 6.01 -13.03
C THR A 7 -8.66 5.57 -14.39
N LEU A 8 -7.45 5.98 -14.76
CA LEU A 8 -6.84 5.55 -16.02
C LEU A 8 -6.29 4.12 -15.93
N LEU A 9 -5.46 3.83 -14.93
CA LEU A 9 -4.88 2.51 -14.67
C LEU A 9 -5.70 1.78 -13.60
N GLY A 10 -6.16 0.57 -13.92
CA GLY A 10 -6.92 -0.24 -12.97
C GLY A 10 -8.24 0.40 -12.55
N GLY A 11 -9.05 0.87 -13.50
CA GLY A 11 -10.27 1.64 -13.26
C GLY A 11 -11.21 1.04 -12.19
N ARG A 12 -11.75 1.90 -11.31
CA ARG A 12 -12.59 1.52 -10.18
C ARG A 12 -13.83 0.73 -10.60
N GLY A 13 -14.08 -0.41 -9.96
CA GLY A 13 -15.19 -1.30 -10.27
C GLY A 13 -14.95 -2.20 -11.50
N ARG A 14 -13.83 -2.03 -12.21
CA ARG A 14 -13.47 -2.83 -13.39
C ARG A 14 -12.24 -3.69 -13.15
N ASN A 15 -11.15 -3.07 -12.69
CA ASN A 15 -9.83 -3.69 -12.59
C ASN A 15 -9.04 -3.27 -11.34
N ASP A 16 -9.61 -2.40 -10.49
CA ASP A 16 -8.98 -1.87 -9.27
C ASP A 16 -8.69 -2.94 -8.21
N LYS A 17 -9.45 -4.05 -8.20
CA LYS A 17 -9.21 -5.17 -7.29
C LYS A 17 -7.80 -5.77 -7.39
N LEU A 18 -7.16 -5.64 -8.55
CA LEU A 18 -5.76 -6.06 -8.72
C LEU A 18 -4.78 -5.14 -8.00
N ILE A 19 -5.06 -3.83 -7.96
CA ILE A 19 -4.28 -2.86 -7.17
C ILE A 19 -4.40 -3.19 -5.68
N ASP A 20 -5.63 -3.44 -5.21
CA ASP A 20 -5.88 -3.78 -3.80
C ASP A 20 -5.21 -5.11 -3.43
N ARG A 21 -5.25 -6.10 -4.33
CA ARG A 21 -4.57 -7.39 -4.14
C ARG A 21 -3.04 -7.22 -4.08
N ALA A 22 -2.45 -6.42 -4.98
CA ALA A 22 -1.02 -6.15 -4.98
C ALA A 22 -0.58 -5.50 -3.67
N ARG A 23 -1.33 -4.49 -3.21
CA ARG A 23 -1.07 -3.82 -1.94
C ARG A 23 -1.16 -4.76 -0.75
N LEU A 24 -2.22 -5.58 -0.67
CA LEU A 24 -2.39 -6.52 0.42
C LEU A 24 -1.27 -7.58 0.46
N ARG A 25 -0.87 -8.11 -0.71
CA ARG A 25 0.27 -9.05 -0.80
C ARG A 25 1.58 -8.41 -0.35
N ALA A 26 1.84 -7.18 -0.79
CA ALA A 26 3.02 -6.43 -0.40
C ALA A 26 3.07 -6.17 1.12
N LEU A 27 1.95 -5.75 1.70
CA LEU A 27 1.84 -5.49 3.13
C LEU A 27 2.05 -6.77 3.92
N ARG A 28 1.35 -7.84 3.56
CA ARG A 28 1.49 -9.16 4.17
C ARG A 28 2.94 -9.61 4.22
N ASP A 29 3.63 -9.54 3.08
CA ASP A 29 5.03 -9.98 2.99
C ASP A 29 5.95 -9.09 3.82
N ALA A 30 5.70 -7.78 3.87
CA ALA A 30 6.46 -6.87 4.73
C ALA A 30 6.22 -7.15 6.22
N VAL A 31 4.99 -7.48 6.62
CA VAL A 31 4.68 -7.88 8.01
C VAL A 31 5.36 -9.20 8.36
N ARG A 32 5.31 -10.20 7.46
CA ARG A 32 5.98 -11.49 7.64
C ARG A 32 7.49 -11.32 7.87
N ASP A 33 8.15 -10.46 7.10
CA ASP A 33 9.59 -10.21 7.26
C ASP A 33 9.94 -9.62 8.64
N VAL A 34 9.07 -8.78 9.20
CA VAL A 34 9.30 -8.14 10.51
C VAL A 34 9.00 -9.08 11.67
N VAL A 35 7.88 -9.81 11.58
CA VAL A 35 7.39 -10.72 12.63
C VAL A 35 8.15 -12.05 12.64
N GLY A 36 8.69 -12.48 11.49
CA GLY A 36 9.50 -13.67 11.34
C GLY A 36 8.69 -14.96 11.53
N ASP A 37 9.29 -15.96 12.18
CA ASP A 37 8.74 -17.31 12.35
C ASP A 37 7.39 -17.36 13.08
N SER A 38 7.04 -16.29 13.80
CA SER A 38 5.75 -16.17 14.49
C SER A 38 4.61 -15.67 13.61
N PHE A 39 4.87 -15.43 12.32
CA PHE A 39 3.87 -14.96 11.37
C PHE A 39 2.82 -16.05 11.07
N ASP A 40 1.54 -15.69 11.20
CA ASP A 40 0.40 -16.52 10.84
C ASP A 40 -0.44 -15.80 9.77
N GLU A 41 -0.62 -16.46 8.62
CA GLU A 41 -1.32 -15.91 7.45
C GLU A 41 -2.80 -15.59 7.74
N GLN A 42 -3.49 -16.51 8.42
CA GLN A 42 -4.91 -16.37 8.69
C GLN A 42 -5.15 -15.24 9.70
N ARG A 43 -4.35 -15.24 10.77
CA ARG A 43 -4.38 -14.20 11.80
C ARG A 43 -4.04 -12.83 11.21
N PHE A 44 -3.05 -12.74 10.31
CA PHE A 44 -2.76 -11.48 9.60
C PHE A 44 -3.98 -11.00 8.81
N ALA A 45 -4.65 -11.88 8.07
CA ALA A 45 -5.82 -11.50 7.27
C ALA A 45 -6.98 -11.00 8.15
N GLU A 46 -7.18 -11.60 9.33
CA GLU A 46 -8.18 -11.16 10.31
C GLU A 46 -7.83 -9.79 10.89
N ILE A 47 -6.57 -9.59 11.31
CA ILE A 47 -6.06 -8.32 11.84
C ILE A 47 -6.20 -7.20 10.80
N TYR A 48 -5.74 -7.43 9.57
CA TYR A 48 -5.81 -6.45 8.50
C TYR A 48 -7.26 -6.04 8.21
N ARG A 49 -8.17 -7.00 8.06
CA ARG A 49 -9.60 -6.69 7.81
C ARG A 49 -10.25 -5.92 8.94
N ALA A 50 -9.81 -6.12 10.18
CA ALA A 50 -10.31 -5.37 11.31
C ALA A 50 -9.83 -3.92 11.30
N ILE A 51 -8.54 -3.70 11.00
CA ILE A 51 -7.87 -2.39 11.07
C ILE A 51 -8.11 -1.54 9.81
N ASP A 52 -8.20 -2.13 8.62
CA ASP A 52 -8.40 -1.43 7.34
C ASP A 52 -9.87 -0.99 7.17
N GLN A 53 -10.33 -0.17 8.12
CA GLN A 53 -11.69 0.36 8.18
C GLN A 53 -11.66 1.84 8.60
N PRO A 54 -12.61 2.67 8.10
CA PRO A 54 -12.68 4.10 8.43
C PRO A 54 -12.67 4.44 9.92
N ARG A 55 -13.21 3.54 10.76
CA ARG A 55 -13.23 3.72 12.22
C ARG A 55 -11.83 3.78 12.86
N PHE A 56 -10.81 3.22 12.21
CA PHE A 56 -9.42 3.27 12.67
C PHE A 56 -8.65 4.50 12.17
N HIS A 57 -9.24 5.35 11.32
CA HIS A 57 -8.59 6.56 10.83
C HIS A 57 -8.05 7.51 11.92
N PRO A 58 -8.65 7.62 13.13
CA PRO A 58 -8.03 8.38 14.21
C PRO A 58 -6.64 7.88 14.60
N LEU A 59 -6.38 6.56 14.51
CA LEU A 59 -5.08 5.95 14.83
C LEU A 59 -4.15 5.88 13.62
N THR A 60 -4.69 5.83 12.41
CA THR A 60 -3.92 5.59 11.18
C THR A 60 -3.78 6.81 10.27
N ALA A 61 -4.49 7.89 10.55
CA ALA A 61 -4.59 9.10 9.70
C ALA A 61 -4.93 8.78 8.23
N ASP A 62 -5.76 7.75 7.99
CA ASP A 62 -6.10 7.26 6.64
C ASP A 62 -4.86 6.90 5.80
N ASN A 63 -3.82 6.38 6.46
CA ASN A 63 -2.55 6.05 5.84
C ASN A 63 -2.20 4.58 6.05
N GLN A 64 -1.98 3.89 4.93
CA GLN A 64 -1.73 2.45 4.86
C GLN A 64 -0.41 2.02 5.54
N ASP A 65 0.57 2.91 5.69
CA ASP A 65 1.79 2.63 6.45
C ASP A 65 1.46 2.43 7.94
N TYR A 66 0.55 3.23 8.49
CA TYR A 66 0.09 3.07 9.87
C TYR A 66 -0.86 1.87 10.03
N VAL A 67 -1.65 1.52 9.02
CA VAL A 67 -2.37 0.23 8.99
C VAL A 67 -1.38 -0.93 9.08
N GLY A 68 -0.30 -0.89 8.29
CA GLY A 68 0.78 -1.88 8.33
C GLY A 68 1.50 -1.94 9.66
N TYR A 69 1.79 -0.78 10.24
CA TYR A 69 2.38 -0.68 11.58
C TYR A 69 1.49 -1.36 12.62
N LEU A 70 0.19 -1.04 12.66
CA LEU A 70 -0.75 -1.67 13.58
C LEU A 70 -0.86 -3.18 13.35
N CYS A 71 -0.82 -3.64 12.10
CA CYS A 71 -0.77 -5.07 11.80
C CYS A 71 0.46 -5.74 12.45
N ILE A 72 1.63 -5.11 12.42
CA ILE A 72 2.85 -5.63 13.07
C ILE A 72 2.72 -5.61 14.59
N ILE A 73 2.23 -4.52 15.17
CA ILE A 73 2.07 -4.39 16.62
C ILE A 73 1.09 -5.43 17.15
N VAL A 74 0.01 -5.74 16.42
CA VAL A 74 -0.95 -6.78 16.84
C VAL A 74 -0.47 -8.19 16.53
N ALA A 75 0.10 -8.44 15.34
CA ALA A 75 0.63 -9.76 14.97
C ALA A 75 1.84 -10.15 15.84
N GLY A 76 2.73 -9.20 16.10
CA GLY A 76 3.87 -9.33 17.01
C GLY A 76 3.47 -9.39 18.50
N SER A 77 2.17 -9.33 18.81
CA SER A 77 1.62 -9.42 20.17
C SER A 77 2.12 -8.34 21.13
N VAL A 78 2.47 -7.15 20.60
CA VAL A 78 2.74 -5.96 21.41
C VAL A 78 1.44 -5.42 22.01
N LEU A 79 0.40 -5.30 21.17
CA LEU A 79 -0.96 -4.98 21.59
C LEU A 79 -1.92 -6.06 21.10
N ARG A 80 -3.08 -6.17 21.75
CA ARG A 80 -4.20 -6.94 21.23
C ARG A 80 -5.16 -6.03 20.48
N LEU A 81 -6.00 -6.60 19.61
CA LEU A 81 -6.99 -5.84 18.85
C LEU A 81 -7.97 -5.11 19.79
N GLU A 82 -8.34 -5.73 20.91
CA GLU A 82 -9.22 -5.12 21.92
C GLU A 82 -8.61 -3.85 22.51
N HIS A 83 -7.28 -3.80 22.65
CA HIS A 83 -6.62 -2.61 23.14
C HIS A 83 -6.74 -1.45 22.15
N LEU A 84 -6.69 -1.72 20.84
CA LEU A 84 -6.92 -0.68 19.84
C LEU A 84 -8.36 -0.15 19.90
N GLU A 85 -9.34 -1.02 20.16
CA GLU A 85 -10.73 -0.60 20.38
C GLU A 85 -10.87 0.25 21.66
N GLU A 86 -10.14 -0.07 22.74
CA GLU A 86 -10.06 0.75 23.95
C GLU A 86 -9.47 2.14 23.66
N LEU A 87 -8.42 2.22 22.81
CA LEU A 87 -7.84 3.49 22.37
C LEU A 87 -8.86 4.34 21.59
N LEU A 88 -9.64 3.71 20.71
CA LEU A 88 -10.68 4.36 19.92
C LEU A 88 -11.86 4.84 20.78
N ALA A 89 -12.15 4.16 21.89
CA ALA A 89 -13.22 4.53 22.81
C ALA A 89 -12.87 5.72 23.73
N ARG A 90 -11.60 6.16 23.75
CA ARG A 90 -11.19 7.34 24.52
C ARG A 90 -11.91 8.60 23.99
N PRO A 91 -12.26 9.59 24.84
CA PRO A 91 -12.88 10.84 24.37
C PRO A 91 -12.06 11.57 23.29
N GLN A 92 -10.74 11.40 23.35
CA GLN A 92 -9.81 11.84 22.32
C GLN A 92 -8.86 10.67 22.02
N PRO A 93 -9.13 9.86 20.97
CA PRO A 93 -8.23 8.80 20.55
C PRO A 93 -6.85 9.39 20.19
N PRO A 94 -5.75 8.67 20.47
CA PRO A 94 -4.43 9.17 20.15
C PRO A 94 -4.25 9.22 18.63
N GLY A 95 -3.66 10.31 18.13
CA GLY A 95 -3.15 10.34 16.77
C GLY A 95 -1.96 9.38 16.60
N PRO A 96 -1.52 9.13 15.35
CA PRO A 96 -0.47 8.15 15.07
C PRO A 96 0.84 8.38 15.83
N GLU A 97 1.29 9.63 15.97
CA GLU A 97 2.51 9.97 16.72
C GLU A 97 2.42 9.60 18.20
N ARG A 98 1.28 9.89 18.84
CA ARG A 98 1.07 9.54 20.25
C ARG A 98 0.97 8.03 20.44
N LEU A 99 0.34 7.33 19.50
CA LEU A 99 0.27 5.87 19.49
C LEU A 99 1.65 5.22 19.41
N LEU A 100 2.56 5.75 18.57
CA LEU A 100 3.95 5.29 18.53
C LEU A 100 4.63 5.43 19.90
N ALA A 101 4.50 6.58 20.54
CA ALA A 101 5.05 6.80 21.88
C ALA A 101 4.45 5.85 22.93
N GLU A 102 3.13 5.64 22.94
CA GLU A 102 2.46 4.72 23.88
C GLU A 102 2.92 3.27 23.68
N VAL A 103 3.14 2.84 22.43
CA VAL A 103 3.70 1.50 22.15
C VAL A 103 5.13 1.38 22.67
N ALA A 104 5.98 2.39 22.45
CA ALA A 104 7.34 2.39 22.96
C ALA A 104 7.36 2.31 24.50
N GLU A 105 6.59 3.17 25.17
CA GLU A 105 6.47 3.21 26.64
C GLU A 105 6.03 1.85 27.20
N ALA A 106 5.04 1.20 26.57
CA ALA A 106 4.58 -0.12 26.97
C ALA A 106 5.69 -1.17 26.81
N CYS A 107 6.36 -1.22 25.66
CA CYS A 107 7.42 -2.19 25.40
C CYS A 107 8.68 -1.97 26.24
N GLU A 108 9.03 -0.75 26.62
CA GLU A 108 10.15 -0.51 27.55
C GLU A 108 9.82 -1.02 28.96
N ALA A 109 8.54 -1.03 29.36
CA ALA A 109 8.12 -1.56 30.65
C ALA A 109 8.05 -3.09 30.71
N VAL A 110 7.57 -3.75 29.64
CA VAL A 110 7.33 -5.22 29.62
C VAL A 110 8.31 -6.02 28.76
N GLY A 111 9.13 -5.34 27.95
CA GLY A 111 10.01 -5.94 26.97
C GLY A 111 9.39 -6.02 25.57
N TRP A 112 10.25 -5.94 24.54
CA TRP A 112 9.86 -6.16 23.16
C TRP A 112 9.71 -7.66 22.86
N PRO A 113 8.69 -8.08 22.09
CA PRO A 113 8.45 -9.50 21.79
C PRO A 113 9.52 -10.11 20.88
N SER A 114 10.14 -9.30 20.02
CA SER A 114 11.29 -9.69 19.22
C SER A 114 12.17 -8.50 18.85
N ALA A 115 13.43 -8.77 18.52
CA ALA A 115 14.34 -7.75 18.01
C ALA A 115 13.86 -7.16 16.68
N GLY A 116 13.22 -7.96 15.82
CA GLY A 116 12.66 -7.52 14.55
C GLY A 116 11.57 -6.47 14.73
N VAL A 117 10.62 -6.71 15.65
CA VAL A 117 9.54 -5.76 15.96
C VAL A 117 10.10 -4.47 16.57
N ARG A 118 11.08 -4.56 17.47
CA ARG A 118 11.76 -3.39 18.06
C ARG A 118 12.44 -2.53 17.00
N VAL A 119 13.30 -3.14 16.18
CA VAL A 119 14.05 -2.42 15.13
C VAL A 119 13.11 -1.80 14.11
N PHE A 120 12.03 -2.50 13.76
CA PHE A 120 10.98 -1.94 12.91
C PHE A 120 10.33 -0.71 13.55
N HIS A 121 9.89 -0.81 14.81
CA HIS A 121 9.27 0.29 15.52
C HIS A 121 10.19 1.52 15.58
N GLU A 122 11.44 1.35 16.02
CA GLU A 122 12.40 2.46 16.15
C GLU A 122 12.62 3.18 14.81
N ARG A 123 12.75 2.43 13.71
CA ARG A 123 12.90 2.99 12.36
C ARG A 123 11.64 3.71 11.89
N PHE A 124 10.49 3.08 12.07
CA PHE A 124 9.20 3.65 11.67
C PHE A 124 8.95 4.97 12.42
N ALA A 125 9.18 4.97 13.74
CA ALA A 125 9.01 6.15 14.58
C ALA A 125 10.00 7.26 14.20
N ALA A 126 11.26 6.94 13.91
CA ALA A 126 12.24 7.93 13.45
C ALA A 126 11.85 8.57 12.11
N GLN A 127 11.32 7.79 11.16
CA GLN A 127 10.84 8.31 9.87
C GLN A 127 9.60 9.17 10.04
N ALA A 128 8.62 8.70 10.82
CA ALA A 128 7.42 9.47 11.14
C ALA A 128 7.76 10.80 11.82
N ALA A 129 8.67 10.81 12.80
CA ALA A 129 9.13 12.02 13.48
C ALA A 129 9.88 13.00 12.55
N ALA A 130 10.49 12.50 11.47
CA ALA A 130 11.09 13.33 10.43
C ALA A 130 10.07 13.90 9.43
N GLY A 131 8.77 13.65 9.62
CA GLY A 131 7.69 14.10 8.74
C GLY A 131 7.55 13.26 7.46
N ASP A 132 8.12 12.05 7.44
CA ASP A 132 7.99 11.15 6.32
C ASP A 132 6.54 10.61 6.24
N PRO A 133 5.79 10.87 5.14
CA PRO A 133 4.42 10.41 5.01
C PRO A 133 4.31 8.89 4.75
N THR A 134 5.40 8.20 4.41
CA THR A 134 5.43 6.76 4.11
C THR A 134 6.51 6.00 4.90
N PRO A 135 6.43 5.96 6.24
CA PRO A 135 7.47 5.40 7.10
C PRO A 135 7.66 3.87 6.99
N PHE A 136 6.80 3.15 6.28
CA PHE A 136 6.95 1.72 6.02
C PHE A 136 7.56 1.45 4.64
N LYS A 137 8.80 1.89 4.45
CA LYS A 137 9.51 1.81 3.16
C LYS A 137 9.53 0.41 2.54
N ALA A 138 9.78 -0.63 3.34
CA ALA A 138 9.81 -2.01 2.83
C ALA A 138 8.46 -2.44 2.23
N PHE A 139 7.34 -2.05 2.85
CA PHE A 139 6.01 -2.27 2.30
C PHE A 139 5.82 -1.54 0.97
N ARG A 140 6.14 -0.24 0.89
CA ARG A 140 5.95 0.54 -0.34
C ARG A 140 6.77 0.03 -1.51
N ARG A 141 8.01 -0.42 -1.27
CA ARG A 141 8.84 -1.05 -2.31
C ARG A 141 8.27 -2.37 -2.80
N ARG A 142 7.68 -3.18 -1.91
CA ARG A 142 6.95 -4.40 -2.30
C ARG A 142 5.68 -4.06 -3.07
N GLU A 143 4.96 -3.01 -2.68
CA GLU A 143 3.74 -2.54 -3.38
C GLU A 143 4.07 -2.14 -4.82
N PHE A 144 5.18 -1.43 -5.04
CA PHE A 144 5.70 -1.14 -6.38
C PHE A 144 5.94 -2.42 -7.19
N ALA A 145 6.71 -3.37 -6.65
CA ALA A 145 7.08 -4.59 -7.37
C ALA A 145 5.86 -5.45 -7.74
N GLU A 146 4.91 -5.62 -6.81
CA GLU A 146 3.67 -6.36 -7.05
C GLU A 146 2.79 -5.65 -8.11
N THR A 147 2.71 -4.31 -8.06
CA THR A 147 1.95 -3.53 -9.04
C THR A 147 2.58 -3.64 -10.43
N ALA A 148 3.90 -3.45 -10.52
CA ALA A 148 4.66 -3.54 -11.76
C ALA A 148 4.55 -4.94 -12.40
N ALA A 149 4.61 -6.00 -11.60
CA ALA A 149 4.48 -7.38 -12.08
C ALA A 149 3.10 -7.71 -12.68
N LEU A 150 2.08 -6.93 -12.35
CA LEU A 150 0.74 -7.08 -12.90
C LEU A 150 0.54 -6.35 -14.23
N MET A 151 1.49 -5.55 -14.70
CA MET A 151 1.36 -4.78 -15.94
C MET A 151 2.03 -5.49 -17.12
N GLY A 152 1.33 -5.57 -18.25
CA GLY A 152 1.87 -6.12 -19.50
C GLY A 152 2.36 -7.57 -19.42
N ARG A 153 1.77 -8.37 -18.52
CA ARG A 153 2.18 -9.75 -18.24
C ARG A 153 1.51 -10.80 -19.13
N LEU A 154 0.43 -10.44 -19.83
CA LEU A 154 -0.28 -11.34 -20.73
C LEU A 154 0.16 -11.13 -22.19
N GLY A 155 0.16 -12.21 -22.97
CA GLY A 155 0.46 -12.14 -24.42
C GLY A 155 -0.58 -11.35 -25.21
N GLU A 156 -0.21 -10.85 -26.40
CA GLU A 156 -1.03 -9.93 -27.21
C GLU A 156 -2.46 -10.43 -27.49
N GLY A 157 -2.66 -11.75 -27.63
CA GLY A 157 -3.96 -12.37 -27.92
C GLY A 157 -4.86 -12.68 -26.72
N ALA A 158 -4.54 -12.22 -25.51
CA ALA A 158 -5.40 -12.44 -24.34
C ALA A 158 -6.78 -11.77 -24.51
N ALA A 159 -7.84 -12.51 -24.19
CA ALA A 159 -9.21 -11.99 -24.19
C ALA A 159 -9.37 -10.86 -23.17
N ALA A 160 -10.27 -9.91 -23.45
CA ALA A 160 -10.48 -8.72 -22.62
C ALA A 160 -10.88 -9.08 -21.19
N GLU A 161 -11.73 -10.10 -21.02
CA GLU A 161 -12.20 -10.59 -19.73
C GLU A 161 -11.04 -11.17 -18.90
N VAL A 162 -10.13 -11.89 -19.56
CA VAL A 162 -8.92 -12.44 -18.91
C VAL A 162 -7.98 -11.30 -18.52
N ALA A 163 -7.78 -10.32 -19.41
CA ALA A 163 -6.96 -9.15 -19.12
C ALA A 163 -7.48 -8.37 -17.90
N LEU A 164 -8.79 -8.11 -17.83
CA LEU A 164 -9.42 -7.43 -16.69
C LEU A 164 -9.31 -8.20 -15.37
N ALA A 165 -9.15 -9.53 -15.42
CA ALA A 165 -9.03 -10.37 -14.23
C ALA A 165 -7.59 -10.56 -13.74
N GLU A 166 -6.60 -10.48 -14.63
CA GLU A 166 -5.22 -10.94 -14.39
C GLU A 166 -4.14 -9.87 -14.61
N GLU A 167 -4.40 -8.81 -15.37
CA GLU A 167 -3.46 -7.74 -15.72
C GLU A 167 -4.01 -6.36 -15.28
N LEU A 168 -3.14 -5.48 -14.81
CA LEU A 168 -3.49 -4.08 -14.58
C LEU A 168 -3.51 -3.32 -15.90
N VAL A 169 -4.71 -3.00 -16.40
CA VAL A 169 -4.91 -2.41 -17.73
C VAL A 169 -5.27 -0.93 -17.67
N LEU A 170 -5.10 -0.24 -18.79
CA LEU A 170 -5.63 1.11 -19.01
C LEU A 170 -7.10 1.04 -19.41
N THR A 171 -7.92 1.91 -18.83
CA THR A 171 -9.34 2.06 -19.12
C THR A 171 -9.54 2.72 -20.49
N GLY A 172 -10.07 1.98 -21.47
CA GLY A 172 -10.15 2.37 -22.87
C GLY A 172 -10.96 3.64 -23.14
N GLU A 173 -12.03 3.85 -22.40
CA GLU A 173 -12.92 5.01 -22.53
C GLU A 173 -12.22 6.29 -22.03
N VAL A 174 -11.48 6.18 -20.92
CA VAL A 174 -10.64 7.27 -20.40
C VAL A 174 -9.52 7.59 -21.41
N TRP A 175 -8.88 6.55 -21.96
CA TRP A 175 -7.87 6.69 -23.00
C TRP A 175 -8.44 7.38 -24.25
N ALA A 176 -9.63 6.98 -24.72
CA ALA A 176 -10.28 7.57 -25.89
C ALA A 176 -10.63 9.05 -25.67
N VAL A 177 -11.07 9.43 -24.46
CA VAL A 177 -11.28 10.83 -24.09
C VAL A 177 -9.97 11.61 -24.10
N ALA A 178 -8.91 11.04 -23.53
CA ALA A 178 -7.58 11.64 -23.54
C ALA A 178 -7.08 11.90 -24.96
N GLU A 179 -7.20 10.91 -25.84
CA GLU A 179 -6.81 11.04 -27.26
C GLU A 179 -7.60 12.13 -27.98
N ARG A 180 -8.91 12.27 -27.72
CA ARG A 180 -9.72 13.36 -28.28
C ARG A 180 -9.26 14.73 -27.80
N TRP A 181 -8.98 14.88 -26.51
CA TRP A 181 -8.46 16.14 -25.97
C TRP A 181 -7.09 16.48 -26.54
N ARG A 182 -6.20 15.48 -26.68
CA ARG A 182 -4.89 15.65 -27.32
C ARG A 182 -5.04 16.12 -28.76
N ALA A 183 -5.92 15.50 -29.53
CA ALA A 183 -6.20 15.87 -30.92
C ALA A 183 -6.79 17.29 -31.05
N ALA A 184 -7.52 17.76 -30.04
CA ALA A 184 -8.03 19.13 -29.95
C ALA A 184 -6.98 20.16 -29.48
N GLY A 185 -5.72 19.76 -29.30
CA GLY A 185 -4.62 20.64 -28.88
C GLY A 185 -4.53 20.86 -27.36
N ALA A 186 -5.23 20.06 -26.55
CA ALA A 186 -5.12 20.14 -25.11
C ALA A 186 -3.76 19.61 -24.63
N LEU A 187 -3.18 20.29 -23.64
CA LEU A 187 -2.04 19.78 -22.88
C LEU A 187 -2.54 18.78 -21.82
N LEU A 188 -2.01 17.56 -21.85
CA LEU A 188 -2.42 16.49 -20.94
C LEU A 188 -1.33 16.18 -19.91
N PHE A 189 -1.76 16.00 -18.68
CA PHE A 189 -0.93 15.59 -17.54
C PHE A 189 -1.64 14.46 -16.81
N GLY A 190 -0.88 13.43 -16.43
CA GLY A 190 -1.29 12.40 -15.48
C GLY A 190 -0.88 12.79 -14.07
N LEU A 191 -1.74 12.55 -13.09
CA LEU A 191 -1.44 12.73 -11.66
C LEU A 191 -1.72 11.42 -10.92
N SER A 192 -0.90 11.11 -9.93
CA SER A 192 -0.99 9.92 -9.09
C SER A 192 -0.86 10.36 -7.64
N ASP A 193 -1.71 9.81 -6.75
CA ASP A 193 -1.60 9.98 -5.30
C ASP A 193 -0.66 8.93 -4.67
N LYS A 194 -0.17 7.99 -5.49
CA LYS A 194 0.73 6.93 -5.06
C LYS A 194 2.09 7.54 -4.68
N PRO A 195 2.64 7.20 -3.52
CA PRO A 195 3.93 7.74 -3.08
C PRO A 195 5.06 7.24 -3.99
N ASP A 196 6.13 8.03 -4.09
CA ASP A 196 7.29 7.73 -4.94
C ASP A 196 7.86 6.34 -4.66
N GLU A 197 7.91 5.90 -3.39
CA GLU A 197 8.41 4.58 -3.05
C GLU A 197 7.60 3.42 -3.63
N ALA A 198 6.32 3.66 -3.91
CA ALA A 198 5.41 2.68 -4.49
C ALA A 198 5.18 2.89 -6.00
N ALA A 199 5.77 3.93 -6.61
CA ALA A 199 5.59 4.26 -8.03
C ALA A 199 6.90 4.28 -8.84
N VAL A 200 8.04 4.52 -8.18
CA VAL A 200 9.36 4.67 -8.80
C VAL A 200 10.31 3.58 -8.24
N PRO A 201 11.04 2.86 -9.11
CA PRO A 201 12.01 1.87 -8.65
C PRO A 201 13.14 2.52 -7.84
N THR A 202 13.84 1.71 -7.04
CA THR A 202 15.12 2.15 -6.48
C THR A 202 16.16 2.34 -7.59
N GLU A 203 17.23 3.07 -7.32
CA GLU A 203 18.34 3.20 -8.28
C GLU A 203 18.91 1.83 -8.68
N GLN A 204 19.00 0.91 -7.72
CA GLN A 204 19.51 -0.45 -7.95
C GLN A 204 18.58 -1.26 -8.88
N ASP A 205 17.26 -1.15 -8.70
CA ASP A 205 16.29 -1.83 -9.56
C ASP A 205 16.22 -1.18 -10.95
N ALA A 206 16.36 0.14 -11.03
CA ALA A 206 16.41 0.88 -12.29
C ALA A 206 17.60 0.45 -13.16
N VAL A 207 18.78 0.25 -12.55
CA VAL A 207 19.97 -0.31 -13.24
C VAL A 207 19.71 -1.72 -13.77
N ARG A 208 18.84 -2.49 -13.12
CA ARG A 208 18.40 -3.82 -13.57
C ARG A 208 17.26 -3.78 -14.60
N GLY A 209 16.85 -2.60 -15.04
CA GLY A 209 15.83 -2.40 -16.06
C GLY A 209 14.41 -2.22 -15.53
N ALA A 210 14.21 -2.12 -14.21
CA ALA A 210 12.91 -1.74 -13.67
C ALA A 210 12.54 -0.31 -14.11
N LEU A 211 11.27 -0.10 -14.42
CA LEU A 211 10.74 1.19 -14.88
C LEU A 211 9.75 1.73 -13.85
N PRO A 212 9.64 3.06 -13.70
CA PRO A 212 8.55 3.64 -12.93
C PRO A 212 7.20 3.27 -13.56
N ILE A 213 6.14 3.14 -12.76
CA ILE A 213 4.83 2.60 -13.18
C ILE A 213 4.31 3.27 -14.44
N HIS A 214 4.40 4.60 -14.52
CA HIS A 214 3.93 5.39 -15.68
C HIS A 214 4.69 5.12 -16.99
N ARG A 215 5.79 4.35 -16.95
CA ARG A 215 6.57 3.94 -18.14
C ARG A 215 6.42 2.46 -18.47
N ILE A 216 5.76 1.67 -17.62
CA ILE A 216 5.49 0.26 -17.88
C ILE A 216 4.36 0.16 -18.90
N ARG A 217 4.58 -0.57 -19.99
CA ARG A 217 3.54 -0.79 -21.01
C ARG A 217 2.54 -1.82 -20.50
N THR A 218 1.26 -1.56 -20.75
CA THR A 218 0.18 -2.51 -20.51
C THR A 218 -0.95 -2.31 -21.53
N ARG A 219 -1.91 -3.22 -21.55
CA ARG A 219 -3.03 -3.22 -22.48
C ARG A 219 -4.01 -2.09 -22.18
N ILE A 220 -4.68 -1.62 -23.25
CA ILE A 220 -5.87 -0.79 -23.16
C ILE A 220 -7.09 -1.70 -23.36
N VAL A 221 -8.03 -1.68 -22.42
CA VAL A 221 -9.27 -2.45 -22.50
C VAL A 221 -10.46 -1.50 -22.30
N GLY A 222 -11.36 -1.47 -23.27
CA GLY A 222 -12.62 -0.74 -23.23
C GLY A 222 -13.77 -1.61 -23.74
N GLU A 223 -14.99 -1.11 -23.63
CA GLU A 223 -16.19 -1.68 -24.25
C GLU A 223 -16.29 -1.43 -25.76
#